data_AF-A0A944G0Q3-F1
#
_entry.id   AF-A0A944G0Q3-F1
#
_cell.length_a   1.000
_cell.length_b   1.000
_cell.length_c   1.000
_cell.angle_alpha   90.00
_cell.angle_beta   90.00
_cell.angle_gamma   90.00
#
_symmetry.space_group_name_H-M   'P 1'
#
loop_
_entity.id
_entity.type
_entity.pdbx_description
1 polymer ?
#
loop_
_entity_poly.entity_id
_entity_poly.type
_entity_poly.pdbx_seq_one_letter_code
_entity_poly.pdbx_strand_id
1 'polypeptide(L)'
;MSFPFDFSNRKRVLFFILSILCGFLDYIICDFVAWVNHLPLFCDTIFIMALSFLAGPWWGVLAGFFYHLIDFCLNRTLELGHWFVICHFLAALTAGYFKIWFIKKTDSSLALFIKLIILSLALCLVMSISGGIIGYILSYVEAYKAASSQTDFLTFLWDNKFHSKLLLQIAVRIPVNIADRFICTFAAWGVYWLGKKGNSLSCKK
;
A
#
# COMPACT_ATOMS: atom_id res chain seq x y z
N MET A 1 15.25 13.84 -17.75
CA MET A 1 14.38 13.10 -18.69
C MET A 1 12.94 13.33 -18.25
N SER A 2 12.30 14.38 -18.77
CA SER A 2 10.92 14.74 -18.51
C SER A 2 10.00 13.80 -19.30
N PHE A 3 9.12 13.07 -18.61
CA PHE A 3 8.02 12.40 -19.30
C PHE A 3 7.10 13.49 -19.87
N PRO A 4 6.82 13.51 -21.19
CA PRO A 4 5.71 14.31 -21.68
C PRO A 4 4.45 13.62 -21.19
N PHE A 5 3.84 14.17 -20.14
CA PHE A 5 2.51 13.76 -19.73
C PHE A 5 1.56 14.12 -20.88
N ASP A 6 1.24 13.15 -21.74
CA ASP A 6 0.16 13.28 -22.71
C ASP A 6 -1.16 13.35 -21.93
N PHE A 7 -1.61 14.58 -21.73
CA PHE A 7 -2.76 14.98 -20.93
C PHE A 7 -4.06 15.03 -21.73
N SER A 8 -4.28 14.16 -22.71
CA SER A 8 -5.62 14.08 -23.32
C SER A 8 -6.68 13.81 -22.23
N ASN A 9 -7.79 14.56 -22.26
CA ASN A 9 -8.85 14.48 -21.25
C ASN A 9 -9.37 13.04 -21.04
N ARG A 10 -9.34 12.22 -22.10
CA ARG A 10 -9.75 10.80 -22.04
C ARG A 10 -8.87 9.95 -21.12
N LYS A 11 -7.54 10.13 -21.14
CA LYS A 11 -6.62 9.38 -20.27
C LYS A 11 -6.79 9.77 -18.80
N ARG A 12 -7.03 11.06 -18.52
CA ARG A 12 -7.29 11.56 -17.17
C ARG A 12 -8.58 10.96 -16.59
N VAL A 13 -9.66 10.95 -17.38
CA VAL A 13 -10.93 10.34 -16.98
C VAL A 13 -10.76 8.84 -16.72
N LEU A 14 -10.04 8.13 -17.61
CA LEU A 14 -9.77 6.71 -17.41
C LEU A 14 -8.99 6.45 -16.12
N PHE A 15 -7.90 7.18 -15.87
CA PHE A 15 -7.12 6.98 -14.65
C PHE A 15 -7.88 7.38 -13.39
N PHE A 16 -8.76 8.37 -13.47
CA PHE A 16 -9.66 8.71 -12.37
C PHE A 16 -10.62 7.56 -12.05
N ILE A 17 -11.28 6.98 -13.07
CA ILE A 17 -12.15 5.80 -12.91
C ILE A 17 -11.35 4.62 -12.33
N LEU A 18 -10.15 4.39 -12.84
CA LEU A 18 -9.26 3.35 -12.32
C LEU A 18 -8.85 3.60 -10.87
N SER A 19 -8.65 4.85 -10.44
CA SER A 19 -8.35 5.15 -9.04
C SER A 19 -9.49 4.70 -8.11
N ILE A 20 -10.75 4.94 -8.51
CA ILE A 20 -11.93 4.48 -7.76
C ILE A 20 -11.96 2.95 -7.71
N LEU A 21 -11.83 2.30 -8.88
CA LEU A 21 -11.87 0.84 -8.98
C LEU A 21 -10.74 0.17 -8.19
N CYS A 22 -9.51 0.69 -8.27
CA CYS A 22 -8.37 0.17 -7.52
C CYS A 22 -8.58 0.31 -6.01
N GLY A 23 -9.07 1.46 -5.54
CA GLY A 23 -9.38 1.65 -4.12
C GLY A 23 -10.46 0.67 -3.63
N PHE A 24 -11.50 0.44 -4.44
CA PHE A 24 -12.55 -0.54 -4.12
C PHE A 24 -12.03 -1.98 -4.10
N LEU A 25 -11.17 -2.36 -5.06
CA LEU A 25 -10.61 -3.70 -5.11
C LEU A 25 -9.65 -3.99 -3.96
N ASP A 26 -8.81 -3.03 -3.58
CA ASP A 26 -7.96 -3.18 -2.39
C ASP A 26 -8.81 -3.29 -1.11
N TYR A 27 -9.93 -2.57 -1.02
CA TYR A 27 -10.89 -2.71 0.09
C TYR A 27 -11.45 -4.14 0.18
N ILE A 28 -11.93 -4.70 -0.93
CA ILE A 28 -12.44 -6.07 -0.98
C ILE A 28 -11.35 -7.08 -0.60
N ILE A 29 -10.12 -6.92 -1.09
CA ILE A 29 -9.02 -7.82 -0.74
C ILE A 29 -8.72 -7.73 0.75
N CYS A 30 -8.64 -6.54 1.32
CA CYS A 30 -8.35 -6.35 2.73
C CYS A 30 -9.42 -7.04 3.60
N ASP A 31 -10.70 -6.83 3.27
CA ASP A 31 -11.82 -7.44 3.98
C ASP A 31 -11.80 -8.98 3.86
N PHE A 32 -11.57 -9.50 2.64
CA PHE A 32 -11.45 -10.94 2.40
C PHE A 32 -10.29 -11.58 3.17
N VAL A 33 -9.11 -10.94 3.18
CA VAL A 33 -7.92 -11.45 3.89
C VAL A 33 -8.16 -11.46 5.39
N ALA A 34 -8.79 -10.41 5.93
CA ALA A 34 -9.18 -10.35 7.33
C ALA A 34 -10.19 -11.46 7.70
N TRP A 35 -11.15 -11.74 6.80
CA TRP A 35 -12.19 -12.75 7.02
C TRP A 35 -11.69 -14.19 6.94
N VAL A 36 -10.90 -14.55 5.93
CA VAL A 36 -10.54 -15.95 5.66
C VAL A 36 -9.40 -16.45 6.55
N ASN A 37 -8.41 -15.60 6.84
CA ASN A 37 -7.13 -16.10 7.30
C ASN A 37 -6.86 -15.85 8.78
N HIS A 38 -7.58 -14.93 9.44
CA HIS A 38 -7.20 -14.38 10.76
C HIS A 38 -5.71 -14.01 10.85
N LEU A 39 -5.05 -13.82 9.70
CA LEU A 39 -3.64 -13.51 9.60
C LEU A 39 -3.52 -11.99 9.80
N PRO A 40 -2.48 -11.53 10.49
CA PRO A 40 -2.20 -10.10 10.62
C PRO A 40 -1.59 -9.58 9.32
N LEU A 41 -2.30 -9.72 8.18
CA LEU A 41 -1.91 -9.21 6.87
C LEU A 41 -3.02 -8.29 6.39
N PHE A 42 -2.65 -7.15 5.82
CA PHE A 42 -3.61 -6.17 5.32
C PHE A 42 -3.88 -6.39 3.82
N CYS A 43 -2.84 -6.63 3.03
CA CYS A 43 -2.94 -6.77 1.56
C CYS A 43 -3.68 -5.62 0.86
N ASP A 44 -3.65 -4.42 1.45
CA ASP A 44 -4.51 -3.26 1.20
C ASP A 44 -3.97 -2.27 0.17
N THR A 45 -2.88 -2.61 -0.54
CA THR A 45 -2.19 -1.67 -1.45
C THR A 45 -1.78 -2.29 -2.77
N ILE A 46 -2.29 -3.48 -3.11
CA ILE A 46 -1.92 -4.20 -4.33
C ILE A 46 -2.30 -3.37 -5.55
N PHE A 47 -3.57 -2.95 -5.64
CA PHE A 47 -4.07 -2.21 -6.79
C PHE A 47 -3.66 -0.75 -6.78
N ILE A 48 -3.55 -0.14 -5.60
CA ILE A 48 -2.98 1.20 -5.41
C ILE A 48 -1.55 1.28 -5.96
N MET A 49 -0.67 0.33 -5.58
CA MET A 49 0.70 0.29 -6.10
C MET A 49 0.74 -0.06 -7.59
N ALA A 50 -0.12 -0.97 -8.06
CA ALA A 50 -0.21 -1.30 -9.48
C ALA A 50 -0.57 -0.07 -10.33
N LEU A 51 -1.52 0.75 -9.87
CA LEU A 51 -1.87 2.01 -10.52
C LEU A 51 -0.73 3.03 -10.44
N SER A 52 -0.03 3.11 -9.31
CA SER A 52 1.20 3.92 -9.19
C SER A 52 2.27 3.52 -10.21
N PHE A 53 2.48 2.22 -10.44
CA PHE A 53 3.39 1.74 -11.48
C PHE A 53 2.89 2.07 -12.88
N LEU A 54 1.58 2.01 -13.13
CA LEU A 54 0.98 2.20 -14.44
C LEU A 54 0.90 3.68 -14.85
N ALA A 55 0.25 4.50 -14.04
CA ALA A 55 -0.14 5.87 -14.35
C ALA A 55 0.72 6.92 -13.62
N GLY A 56 1.43 6.51 -12.56
CA GLY A 56 2.33 7.36 -11.78
C GLY A 56 1.88 7.54 -10.33
N PRO A 57 2.78 8.02 -9.44
CA PRO A 57 2.59 7.99 -7.99
C PRO A 57 1.29 8.62 -7.51
N TRP A 58 0.93 9.79 -8.07
CA TRP A 58 -0.23 10.56 -7.64
C TRP A 58 -1.58 9.91 -8.00
N TRP A 59 -1.64 9.07 -9.03
CA TRP A 59 -2.83 8.30 -9.34
C TRP A 59 -3.05 7.17 -8.33
N GLY A 60 -1.97 6.58 -7.82
CA GLY A 60 -2.05 5.65 -6.69
C GLY A 60 -2.44 6.34 -5.39
N VAL A 61 -1.93 7.56 -5.12
CA VAL A 61 -2.40 8.38 -3.98
C VAL A 61 -3.91 8.60 -4.04
N LEU A 62 -4.42 8.96 -5.22
CA LEU A 62 -5.86 9.14 -5.42
C LEU A 62 -6.64 7.83 -5.21
N ALA A 63 -6.09 6.67 -5.62
CA ALA A 63 -6.69 5.38 -5.32
C ALA A 63 -6.72 5.07 -3.82
N GLY A 64 -5.64 5.39 -3.09
CA GLY A 64 -5.60 5.29 -1.64
C GLY A 64 -6.63 6.20 -0.94
N PHE A 65 -6.88 7.39 -1.49
CA PHE A 65 -7.95 8.26 -0.99
C PHE A 65 -9.32 7.58 -1.16
N PHE A 66 -9.58 7.01 -2.35
CA PHE A 66 -10.84 6.32 -2.60
C PHE A 66 -11.02 5.07 -1.73
N TYR A 67 -9.96 4.30 -1.47
CA TYR A 67 -10.00 3.20 -0.51
C TYR A 67 -10.56 3.67 0.84
N HIS A 68 -10.00 4.74 1.41
CA HIS A 68 -10.42 5.26 2.72
C HIS A 68 -11.82 5.89 2.67
N LEU A 69 -12.18 6.54 1.57
CA LEU A 69 -13.53 7.06 1.38
C LEU A 69 -14.57 5.92 1.31
N ILE A 70 -14.24 4.82 0.66
CA ILE A 70 -15.10 3.63 0.54
C ILE A 70 -15.25 2.97 1.91
N ASP A 71 -14.14 2.74 2.62
CA ASP A 71 -14.15 2.17 3.97
C ASP A 71 -14.98 3.02 4.94
N PHE A 72 -14.80 4.35 4.90
CA PHE A 72 -15.62 5.28 5.68
C PHE A 72 -17.12 5.16 5.36
N CYS A 73 -17.49 5.08 4.08
CA CYS A 73 -18.89 4.95 3.66
C CYS A 73 -19.53 3.63 4.09
N LEU A 74 -18.77 2.53 4.05
CA LEU A 74 -19.29 1.17 4.25
C LEU A 74 -19.24 0.71 5.71
N ASN A 75 -18.12 0.92 6.40
CA ASN A 75 -17.91 0.38 7.73
C ASN A 75 -18.29 1.38 8.84
N ARG A 76 -18.32 2.70 8.59
CA ARG A 76 -18.62 3.76 9.58
C ARG A 76 -17.82 3.65 10.90
N THR A 77 -16.78 2.83 10.96
CA THR A 77 -16.04 2.54 12.19
C THR A 77 -14.94 3.56 12.42
N LEU A 78 -14.83 4.00 13.69
CA LEU A 78 -13.75 4.80 14.28
C LEU A 78 -13.12 5.79 13.30
N GLU A 79 -13.61 7.04 13.29
CA GLU A 79 -13.07 8.16 12.50
C GLU A 79 -11.54 8.31 12.59
N LEU A 80 -10.95 7.83 13.70
CA LEU A 80 -9.53 7.85 13.99
C LEU A 80 -8.71 6.76 13.26
N GLY A 81 -9.33 5.71 12.75
CA GLY A 81 -8.67 4.70 11.90
C GLY A 81 -8.23 5.27 10.54
N HIS A 82 -8.90 6.31 10.05
CA HIS A 82 -8.58 6.92 8.76
C HIS A 82 -7.21 7.62 8.71
N TRP A 83 -6.53 7.81 9.85
CA TRP A 83 -5.15 8.30 9.86
C TRP A 83 -4.18 7.36 9.11
N PHE A 84 -4.53 6.07 8.98
CA PHE A 84 -3.78 5.11 8.15
C PHE A 84 -3.88 5.37 6.63
N VAL A 85 -4.66 6.36 6.18
CA VAL A 85 -4.61 6.88 4.79
C VAL A 85 -3.20 7.34 4.42
N ILE A 86 -2.45 7.86 5.40
CA ILE A 86 -1.06 8.29 5.21
C ILE A 86 -0.19 7.11 4.76
N CYS A 87 -0.40 5.91 5.31
CA CYS A 87 0.33 4.72 4.91
C CYS A 87 0.07 4.33 3.46
N HIS A 88 -1.18 4.46 2.99
CA HIS A 88 -1.55 4.19 1.60
C HIS A 88 -0.92 5.20 0.65
N PHE A 89 -0.91 6.48 1.02
CA PHE A 89 -0.25 7.53 0.26
C PHE A 89 1.25 7.28 0.15
N LEU A 90 1.91 6.97 1.27
CA LEU A 90 3.33 6.65 1.29
C LEU A 90 3.65 5.41 0.45
N ALA A 91 2.84 4.35 0.53
CA ALA A 91 3.02 3.16 -0.30
C ALA A 91 2.93 3.50 -1.81
N ALA A 92 1.91 4.27 -2.20
CA ALA A 92 1.73 4.72 -3.58
C ALA A 92 2.91 5.57 -4.08
N LEU A 93 3.37 6.52 -3.25
CA LEU A 93 4.49 7.40 -3.57
C LEU A 93 5.80 6.62 -3.68
N THR A 94 6.12 5.80 -2.68
CA THR A 94 7.33 4.97 -2.66
C THR A 94 7.37 4.03 -3.86
N ALA A 95 6.29 3.28 -4.13
CA ALA A 95 6.22 2.38 -5.27
C ALA A 95 6.36 3.11 -6.62
N GLY A 96 5.58 4.16 -6.83
CA GLY A 96 5.57 4.92 -8.08
C GLY A 96 6.93 5.57 -8.37
N TYR A 97 7.51 6.28 -7.40
CA TYR A 97 8.80 6.94 -7.58
C TYR A 97 9.95 5.94 -7.69
N PHE A 98 9.91 4.84 -6.94
CA PHE A 98 10.92 3.79 -7.06
C PHE A 98 10.95 3.21 -8.48
N LYS A 99 9.77 2.93 -9.06
CA LYS A 99 9.67 2.46 -10.45
C LYS A 99 10.20 3.48 -11.45
N ILE A 100 9.95 4.77 -11.24
CA ILE A 100 10.47 5.85 -12.12
C ILE A 100 12.01 5.93 -12.05
N TRP A 101 12.56 5.92 -10.85
CA TRP A 101 13.98 6.18 -10.64
C TRP A 101 14.85 4.95 -10.88
N PHE A 102 14.43 3.78 -10.38
CA PHE A 102 15.30 2.60 -10.31
C PHE A 102 14.98 1.53 -11.35
N ILE A 103 13.74 1.37 -11.79
CA ILE A 103 13.37 0.30 -12.73
C ILE A 103 13.45 0.81 -14.18
N LYS A 104 14.26 0.14 -15.01
CA LYS A 104 14.50 0.49 -16.41
C LYS A 104 13.98 -0.59 -17.33
N LYS A 105 13.59 -0.22 -18.56
CA LYS A 105 13.11 -1.18 -19.58
C LYS A 105 14.17 -2.20 -19.99
N THR A 106 15.45 -1.86 -19.82
CA THR A 106 16.61 -2.68 -20.16
C THR A 106 17.05 -3.61 -19.02
N ASP A 107 16.37 -3.57 -17.87
CA ASP A 107 16.70 -4.45 -16.75
C ASP A 107 16.46 -5.91 -17.14
N SER A 108 17.43 -6.77 -16.81
CA SER A 108 17.23 -8.23 -16.89
C SER A 108 16.21 -8.70 -15.86
N SER A 109 15.64 -9.89 -16.05
CA SER A 109 14.67 -10.47 -15.11
C SER A 109 15.23 -10.58 -13.68
N LEU A 110 16.51 -10.93 -13.54
CA LEU A 110 17.18 -11.01 -12.24
C LEU A 110 17.34 -9.63 -11.60
N ALA A 111 17.77 -8.62 -12.36
CA ALA A 111 17.90 -7.25 -11.86
C ALA A 111 16.54 -6.68 -11.42
N LEU A 112 15.48 -6.96 -12.18
CA LEU A 112 14.12 -6.58 -11.81
C LEU A 112 13.67 -7.27 -10.53
N PHE A 113 13.90 -8.58 -10.39
CA PHE A 113 13.56 -9.34 -9.19
C PHE A 113 14.25 -8.76 -7.94
N ILE A 114 15.55 -8.48 -8.01
CA ILE A 114 16.31 -7.86 -6.92
C ILE A 114 15.74 -6.47 -6.57
N LYS A 115 15.42 -5.65 -7.58
CA LYS A 115 14.81 -4.32 -7.35
C LYS A 115 13.45 -4.41 -6.68
N LEU A 116 12.64 -5.43 -6.98
CA LEU A 116 11.36 -5.67 -6.29
C LEU A 116 11.55 -6.12 -4.84
N ILE A 117 12.58 -6.91 -4.54
CA ILE A 117 12.96 -7.23 -3.16
C ILE A 117 13.34 -5.95 -2.40
N ILE A 118 14.20 -5.11 -2.98
CA ILE A 118 14.61 -3.83 -2.37
C ILE A 118 13.40 -2.93 -2.14
N LEU A 119 12.48 -2.85 -3.11
CA LEU A 119 11.23 -2.11 -2.95
C LEU A 119 10.37 -2.66 -1.80
N SER A 120 10.25 -3.98 -1.70
CA SER A 120 9.48 -4.63 -0.61
C SER A 120 10.05 -4.28 0.77
N LEU A 121 11.38 -4.30 0.90
CA LEU A 121 12.08 -3.92 2.14
C LEU A 121 11.92 -2.42 2.45
N ALA A 122 12.04 -1.56 1.44
CA ALA A 122 11.83 -0.12 1.59
C ALA A 122 10.39 0.19 2.04
N LEU A 123 9.40 -0.44 1.41
CA LEU A 123 8.01 -0.33 1.80
C LEU A 123 7.78 -0.87 3.21
N CYS A 124 8.41 -1.98 3.59
CA CYS A 124 8.32 -2.50 4.96
C CYS A 124 8.78 -1.48 6.00
N LEU A 125 9.91 -0.80 5.76
CA LEU A 125 10.40 0.25 6.65
C LEU A 125 9.43 1.44 6.69
N VAL A 126 8.96 1.90 5.52
CA VAL A 126 8.00 3.01 5.41
C VAL A 126 6.71 2.70 6.18
N MET A 127 6.13 1.51 6.00
CA MET A 127 4.89 1.09 6.67
C MET A 127 5.09 0.88 8.18
N SER A 128 6.24 0.34 8.59
CA SER A 128 6.51 0.11 10.02
C SER A 128 6.74 1.42 10.77
N ILE A 129 7.46 2.37 10.17
CA ILE A 129 7.69 3.69 10.75
C ILE A 129 6.40 4.50 10.77
N SER A 130 5.73 4.67 9.62
CA SER A 130 4.51 5.47 9.53
C SER A 130 3.37 4.87 10.37
N GLY A 131 3.12 3.57 10.23
CA GLY A 131 2.10 2.87 11.00
C GLY A 131 2.43 2.82 12.49
N GLY A 132 3.71 2.74 12.86
CA GLY A 132 4.16 2.78 14.25
C GLY A 132 3.97 4.15 14.90
N ILE A 133 4.28 5.24 14.18
CA ILE A 133 4.01 6.61 14.63
C ILE A 133 2.51 6.84 14.79
N ILE A 134 1.70 6.46 13.79
CA ILE A 134 0.24 6.59 13.85
C ILE A 134 -0.31 5.76 15.02
N GLY A 135 0.09 4.50 15.13
CA GLY A 135 -0.33 3.62 16.23
C GLY A 135 0.06 4.15 17.61
N TYR A 136 1.24 4.76 17.74
CA TYR A 136 1.66 5.42 18.98
C TYR A 136 0.77 6.64 19.30
N ILE A 137 0.48 7.50 18.32
CA ILE A 137 -0.42 8.65 18.51
C ILE A 137 -1.81 8.17 18.92
N LEU A 138 -2.37 7.20 18.20
CA LEU A 138 -3.69 6.63 18.46
C LEU A 138 -3.75 5.86 19.79
N SER A 139 -2.63 5.36 20.30
CA SER A 139 -2.57 4.74 21.63
C SER A 139 -2.89 5.70 22.77
N TYR A 140 -2.93 7.02 22.53
CA TYR A 140 -3.41 8.00 23.52
C TYR A 140 -4.91 8.24 23.46
N VAL A 141 -5.61 7.64 22.49
CA VAL A 141 -7.05 7.80 22.31
C VAL A 141 -7.79 6.55 22.81
N GLU A 142 -8.64 6.73 23.83
CA GLU A 142 -9.31 5.61 24.52
C GLU A 142 -10.15 4.73 23.57
N ALA A 143 -10.86 5.35 22.63
CA ALA A 143 -11.66 4.64 21.65
C ALA A 143 -10.82 3.69 20.77
N TYR A 144 -9.55 4.04 20.50
CA TYR A 144 -8.63 3.18 19.75
C TYR A 144 -8.00 2.12 20.63
N LYS A 145 -7.73 2.38 21.92
CA LYS A 145 -7.25 1.37 22.87
C LYS A 145 -8.23 0.21 23.06
N ALA A 146 -9.53 0.48 22.93
CA ALA A 146 -10.57 -0.53 23.04
C ALA A 146 -10.70 -1.41 21.78
N ALA A 147 -10.10 -1.00 20.66
CA ALA A 147 -10.11 -1.75 19.42
C ALA A 147 -8.89 -2.69 19.35
N SER A 148 -9.11 -3.95 18.96
CA SER A 148 -8.02 -4.90 18.73
C SER A 148 -7.24 -4.55 17.47
N SER A 149 -5.92 -4.50 17.55
CA SER A 149 -5.01 -4.33 16.41
C SER A 149 -4.29 -5.62 16.03
N GLN A 150 -3.92 -5.74 14.76
CA GLN A 150 -3.15 -6.86 14.22
C GLN A 150 -1.76 -7.03 14.88
N THR A 151 -1.30 -6.01 15.62
CA THR A 151 0.00 -6.00 16.30
C THR A 151 -0.10 -6.20 17.81
N ASP A 152 -1.30 -6.38 18.37
CA ASP A 152 -1.49 -6.42 19.82
C ASP A 152 -0.75 -7.58 20.49
N PHE A 153 -0.76 -8.76 19.85
CA PHE A 153 -0.03 -9.93 20.35
C PHE A 153 1.47 -9.66 20.47
N LEU A 154 2.08 -9.10 19.43
CA LEU A 154 3.50 -8.76 19.44
C LEU A 154 3.81 -7.61 20.40
N THR A 155 2.91 -6.63 20.52
CA THR A 155 3.00 -5.54 21.49
C THR A 155 3.04 -6.08 22.91
N PHE A 156 2.15 -7.01 23.24
CA PHE A 156 2.13 -7.68 24.55
C PHE A 156 3.42 -8.47 24.80
N LEU A 157 3.87 -9.28 23.83
CA LEU A 157 5.09 -10.09 23.98
C LEU A 157 6.36 -9.26 24.19
N TRP A 158 6.44 -8.09 23.57
CA TRP A 158 7.66 -7.27 23.55
C TRP A 158 7.61 -6.05 24.47
N ASP A 159 6.51 -5.87 25.22
CA ASP A 159 6.29 -4.65 26.01
C ASP A 159 7.43 -4.36 27.01
N ASN A 160 7.99 -5.42 27.61
CA ASN A 160 9.09 -5.35 28.57
C ASN A 160 10.49 -5.27 27.92
N LYS A 161 10.59 -5.34 26.59
CA LYS A 161 11.87 -5.32 25.86
C LYS A 161 12.25 -3.93 25.34
N PHE A 162 11.32 -2.98 25.36
CA PHE A 162 11.52 -1.63 24.82
C PHE A 162 11.20 -0.57 25.86
N HIS A 163 12.17 0.32 26.13
CA HIS A 163 11.94 1.50 26.98
C HIS A 163 11.06 2.55 26.29
N SER A 164 11.16 2.67 24.96
CA SER A 164 10.34 3.59 24.18
C SER A 164 9.12 2.88 23.59
N LYS A 165 7.93 3.32 23.97
CA LYS A 165 6.66 2.82 23.41
C LYS A 165 6.52 3.10 21.92
N LEU A 166 7.10 4.20 21.41
CA LEU A 166 7.14 4.46 19.97
C LEU A 166 8.00 3.42 19.24
N LEU A 167 9.19 3.11 19.76
CA LEU A 167 10.06 2.10 19.16
C LEU A 167 9.42 0.71 19.21
N LEU A 168 8.71 0.39 20.30
CA LEU A 168 7.91 -0.84 20.39
C LEU A 168 6.89 -0.89 19.25
N GLN A 169 6.09 0.17 19.07
CA GLN A 169 5.06 0.22 18.02
C GLN A 169 5.66 0.10 16.61
N ILE A 170 6.85 0.63 16.35
CA ILE A 170 7.55 0.43 15.07
C ILE A 170 8.04 -1.02 14.93
N ALA A 171 8.69 -1.56 15.96
CA ALA A 171 9.34 -2.86 15.92
C ALA A 171 8.34 -4.01 15.72
N VAL A 172 7.20 -3.99 16.41
CA VAL A 172 6.17 -5.04 16.31
C VAL A 172 5.52 -5.12 14.94
N ARG A 173 5.60 -4.04 14.14
CA ARG A 173 5.09 -3.99 12.77
C ARG A 173 6.03 -4.60 11.75
N ILE A 174 7.33 -4.72 12.05
CA ILE A 174 8.34 -5.21 11.10
C ILE A 174 8.03 -6.64 10.62
N PRO A 175 7.78 -7.64 11.48
CA PRO A 175 7.55 -9.01 11.02
C PRO A 175 6.33 -9.12 10.10
N VAL A 176 5.24 -8.45 10.47
CA VAL A 176 3.99 -8.38 9.72
C VAL A 176 4.21 -7.68 8.36
N ASN A 177 4.81 -6.50 8.38
CA ASN A 177 5.06 -5.72 7.18
C ASN A 177 6.07 -6.37 6.24
N ILE A 178 7.01 -7.18 6.71
CA ILE A 178 7.87 -7.96 5.82
C ILE A 178 7.01 -8.90 4.98
N ALA A 179 6.21 -9.76 5.61
CA ALA A 179 5.40 -10.72 4.87
C ALA A 179 4.41 -10.01 3.92
N ASP A 180 3.70 -9.03 4.46
CA ASP A 180 2.68 -8.29 3.73
C ASP A 180 3.25 -7.51 2.54
N ARG A 181 4.38 -6.80 2.71
CA ARG A 181 4.96 -5.97 1.64
C ARG A 181 5.60 -6.78 0.53
N PHE A 182 6.12 -7.98 0.82
CA PHE A 182 6.54 -8.89 -0.25
C PHE A 182 5.34 -9.32 -1.09
N ILE A 183 4.27 -9.80 -0.46
CA ILE A 183 3.05 -10.21 -1.17
C ILE A 183 2.51 -9.05 -2.02
N CYS A 184 2.33 -7.88 -1.41
CA CYS A 184 1.75 -6.72 -2.09
C CYS A 184 2.61 -6.24 -3.26
N THR A 185 3.94 -6.16 -3.09
CA THR A 185 4.84 -5.64 -4.12
C THR A 185 4.86 -6.54 -5.36
N PHE A 186 4.97 -7.85 -5.15
CA PHE A 186 5.00 -8.80 -6.26
C PHE A 186 3.62 -8.93 -6.94
N ALA A 187 2.53 -8.94 -6.17
CA ALA A 187 1.17 -8.93 -6.72
C ALA A 187 0.91 -7.67 -7.55
N ALA A 188 1.24 -6.48 -7.01
CA ALA A 188 1.08 -5.20 -7.68
C ALA A 188 1.88 -5.15 -9.00
N TRP A 189 3.13 -5.65 -8.98
CA TRP A 189 3.95 -5.73 -10.19
C TRP A 189 3.33 -6.66 -11.25
N GLY A 190 2.79 -7.81 -10.82
CA GLY A 190 2.07 -8.75 -11.68
C GLY A 190 0.86 -8.10 -12.36
N VAL A 191 0.01 -7.40 -11.58
CA VAL A 191 -1.15 -6.66 -12.10
C VAL A 191 -0.72 -5.58 -13.10
N TYR A 192 0.30 -4.78 -12.76
CA TYR A 192 0.87 -3.78 -13.66
C TYR A 192 1.34 -4.39 -15.00
N TRP A 193 2.02 -5.55 -14.95
CA TRP A 193 2.53 -6.21 -16.14
C TRP A 193 1.40 -6.73 -17.05
N LEU A 194 0.34 -7.30 -16.47
CA LEU A 194 -0.86 -7.72 -17.20
C LEU A 194 -1.55 -6.53 -17.88
N GLY A 195 -1.75 -5.43 -17.15
CA GLY A 195 -2.34 -4.20 -17.70
C GLY A 195 -1.52 -3.60 -18.85
N LYS A 196 -0.18 -3.63 -18.75
CA LYS A 196 0.71 -3.16 -19.82
C LYS A 196 0.61 -4.02 -21.09
N LYS A 197 0.53 -5.35 -20.96
CA LYS A 197 0.37 -6.25 -22.10
C LYS A 197 -0.94 -6.02 -22.86
N GLY A 198 -2.04 -5.80 -22.14
CA GLY A 198 -3.35 -5.48 -22.73
C GLY A 198 -3.30 -4.25 -23.64
N ASN A 199 -2.65 -3.17 -23.20
CA ASN A 199 -2.49 -1.96 -24.00
C ASN A 199 -1.64 -2.16 -25.27
N SER A 200 -0.62 -3.02 -25.22
CA SER A 200 0.21 -3.32 -26.40
C SER A 200 -0.48 -4.17 -27.46
N LEU A 201 -1.50 -4.95 -27.07
CA LEU A 201 -2.32 -5.75 -27.98
C LEU A 201 -3.43 -4.90 -28.65
N SER A 202 -3.96 -3.90 -27.94
CA SER A 202 -5.00 -3.01 -28.49
C SER A 202 -4.50 -2.03 -29.56
N CYS A 203 -3.20 -1.70 -29.61
CA CYS A 203 -2.61 -0.86 -30.67
C CYS A 203 -2.15 -1.65 -31.90
N LYS A 204 -2.32 -2.97 -31.92
CA LYS A 204 -2.00 -3.84 -33.06
C LYS A 204 -3.23 -4.27 -33.86
N LYS A 205 -4.40 -3.68 -33.60
CA LYS A 205 -5.62 -3.86 -34.39
C LYS A 205 -5.96 -2.57 -35.12
#